data_AF-A0A7C4ZLP2-F1
#
_entry.id   AF-A0A7C4ZLP2-F1
#
_cell.length_a   1.000
_cell.length_b   1.000
_cell.length_c   1.000
_cell.angle_alpha   90.00
_cell.angle_beta   90.00
_cell.angle_gamma   90.00
#
_symmetry.space_group_name_H-M   'P 1'
#
loop_
_entity.id
_entity.type
_entity.pdbx_description
1 polymer ?
#
loop_
_entity_poly.entity_id
_entity_poly.type
_entity_poly.pdbx_seq_one_letter_code
_entity_poly.pdbx_strand_id
1 'polypeptide(L)'
;LVPLIKGALSHKGAAILDVISPCVAFNNHVGSTKSFDYVREHNEAVNRMDVITPRAPIKADYAPGELKEVRQHDGSILRLRKIEDDYDSTDRNAALGYLARKAAEGEIVTGLLFVDPDANDLHDALNTVDTPLNKLTDADLVPPVSALEKINASLR
;
A
#
# COMPACT_ATOMS: atom_id res chain seq x y z
N LEU A 1 6.45 -10.44 3.56
CA LEU A 1 6.35 -8.95 3.62
C LEU A 1 7.64 -8.24 3.21
N VAL A 2 8.79 -8.50 3.84
CA VAL A 2 10.06 -7.80 3.52
C VAL A 2 10.38 -7.75 2.01
N PRO A 3 10.26 -8.85 1.23
CA PRO A 3 10.52 -8.80 -0.22
C PRO A 3 9.56 -7.85 -0.96
N LEU A 4 8.28 -7.81 -0.58
CA LEU A 4 7.28 -6.93 -1.20
C LEU A 4 7.57 -5.45 -0.90
N ILE A 5 7.98 -5.12 0.33
CA ILE A 5 8.38 -3.76 0.69
C ILE A 5 9.60 -3.32 -0.15
N LYS A 6 10.61 -4.19 -0.27
CA LYS A 6 11.79 -3.91 -1.10
C LYS A 6 11.41 -3.70 -2.56
N GLY A 7 10.55 -4.56 -3.10
CA GLY A 7 10.04 -4.45 -4.47
C GLY A 7 9.31 -3.13 -4.70
N ALA A 8 8.40 -2.75 -3.80
CA ALA A 8 7.65 -1.50 -3.88
C ALA A 8 8.54 -0.25 -3.80
N LEU A 9 9.54 -0.23 -2.92
CA LEU A 9 10.51 0.88 -2.85
C LEU A 9 11.39 0.99 -4.09
N SER A 10 11.61 -0.12 -4.80
CA SER A 10 12.43 -0.16 -6.01
C SER A 10 11.61 0.04 -7.29
N HIS A 11 10.28 0.00 -7.20
CA HIS A 11 9.39 0.12 -8.35
C HIS A 11 9.39 1.57 -8.86
N LYS A 12 9.63 1.74 -10.16
CA LYS A 12 9.53 3.02 -10.85
C LYS A 12 8.08 3.38 -11.16
N GLY A 13 7.31 3.64 -10.11
CA GLY A 13 5.89 3.92 -10.23
C GLY A 13 5.21 3.94 -8.87
N ALA A 14 3.90 4.09 -8.88
CA ALA A 14 3.10 4.00 -7.66
C ALA A 14 2.99 2.53 -7.21
N ALA A 15 3.45 2.24 -6.00
CA ALA A 15 3.29 0.94 -5.38
C ALA A 15 2.33 1.01 -4.19
N ILE A 16 1.37 0.09 -4.13
CA ILE A 16 0.41 -0.05 -3.03
C ILE A 16 0.64 -1.40 -2.36
N LEU A 17 0.87 -1.39 -1.04
CA LEU A 17 0.82 -2.59 -0.21
C LEU A 17 -0.33 -2.47 0.78
N ASP A 18 -1.32 -3.33 0.63
CA ASP A 18 -2.33 -3.53 1.67
C ASP A 18 -1.79 -4.53 2.70
N VAL A 19 -1.58 -4.05 3.94
CA VAL A 19 -1.02 -4.84 5.04
C VAL A 19 -2.05 -4.94 6.14
N ILE A 20 -2.61 -6.14 6.29
CA ILE A 20 -3.54 -6.43 7.37
C ILE A 20 -2.80 -6.37 8.71
N SER A 21 -3.14 -5.37 9.51
CA SER A 21 -2.58 -5.14 10.85
C SER A 21 -3.73 -5.05 11.86
N PRO A 22 -4.09 -6.17 12.54
CA PRO A 22 -5.17 -6.19 13.51
C PRO A 22 -4.94 -5.17 14.65
N CYS A 23 -5.88 -4.23 14.83
CA CYS A 23 -5.84 -3.27 15.93
C CYS A 23 -6.64 -3.77 17.13
N VAL A 24 -5.95 -4.33 18.12
CA VAL A 24 -6.58 -4.92 19.31
C VAL A 24 -7.17 -3.86 20.26
N ALA A 25 -6.67 -2.62 20.20
CA ALA A 25 -7.03 -1.56 21.15
C ALA A 25 -8.33 -0.83 20.80
N PHE A 26 -8.59 -0.56 19.51
CA PHE A 26 -9.67 0.34 19.10
C PHE A 26 -10.70 -0.30 18.15
N ASN A 27 -10.36 -1.43 17.51
CA ASN A 27 -11.20 -2.03 16.47
C ASN A 27 -11.67 -3.44 16.81
N ASN A 28 -12.16 -3.66 18.04
CA ASN A 28 -12.53 -4.97 18.55
C ASN A 28 -14.03 -5.10 18.85
N HIS A 29 -14.88 -4.70 17.91
CA HIS A 29 -16.35 -4.82 18.05
C HIS A 29 -17.09 -4.89 16.72
N VAL A 30 -18.31 -5.43 16.76
CA VAL A 30 -19.09 -5.98 15.65
C VAL A 30 -19.61 -4.94 14.63
N GLY A 31 -19.45 -3.63 14.89
CA GLY A 31 -20.05 -2.56 14.08
C GLY A 31 -19.09 -1.42 13.71
N SER A 32 -17.81 -1.70 13.47
CA SER A 32 -16.79 -0.65 13.34
C SER A 32 -16.88 0.18 12.05
N THR A 33 -17.73 1.19 12.10
CA THR A 33 -17.56 2.51 11.48
C THR A 33 -17.63 3.53 12.62
N LYS A 34 -16.50 3.88 13.23
CA LYS A 34 -16.47 4.87 14.33
C LYS A 34 -15.67 6.10 13.94
N SER A 35 -16.38 7.07 13.38
CA SER A 35 -15.95 8.46 13.30
C SER A 35 -15.93 9.08 14.71
N PHE A 36 -15.14 10.15 14.84
CA PHE A 36 -14.97 10.97 16.04
C PHE A 36 -16.31 11.41 16.70
N ASP A 37 -17.38 11.55 15.91
CA ASP A 37 -18.68 12.05 16.39
C ASP A 37 -19.40 11.08 17.35
N TYR A 38 -19.25 9.76 17.18
CA TYR A 38 -19.88 8.77 18.07
C TYR A 38 -19.32 8.82 19.50
N VAL A 39 -18.01 9.09 19.63
CA VAL A 39 -17.30 9.20 20.90
C VAL A 39 -17.66 10.48 21.65
N ARG A 40 -18.06 11.54 20.93
CA ARG A 40 -18.46 12.82 21.53
C ARG A 40 -19.87 12.75 22.14
N GLU A 41 -20.78 12.00 21.53
CA GLU A 41 -22.18 11.89 22.01
C GLU A 41 -22.36 10.92 23.17
N HIS A 42 -21.42 9.98 23.36
CA HIS A 42 -21.45 9.00 24.44
C HIS A 42 -20.25 9.25 25.34
N ASN A 43 -20.48 9.98 26.43
CA ASN A 43 -19.52 10.36 27.47
C ASN A 43 -19.03 9.14 28.28
N GLU A 44 -18.59 8.09 27.59
CA GLU A 44 -17.90 6.93 28.15
C GLU A 44 -16.53 7.37 28.64
N ALA A 45 -16.18 6.97 29.86
CA ALA A 45 -14.96 7.39 30.53
C ALA A 45 -13.72 7.09 29.67
N VAL A 46 -13.15 8.14 29.05
CA VAL A 46 -11.97 8.10 28.18
C VAL A 46 -10.67 7.68 28.90
N ASN A 47 -10.75 7.44 30.21
CA ASN A 47 -9.62 7.17 31.11
C ASN A 47 -9.76 5.83 31.86
N ARG A 48 -10.38 4.80 31.25
CA ARG A 48 -10.02 3.44 31.66
C ARG A 48 -8.68 3.14 31.01
N MET A 49 -7.62 3.02 31.81
CA MET A 49 -6.41 2.35 31.37
C MET A 49 -6.78 0.89 31.06
N ASP A 50 -7.16 0.62 29.81
CA ASP A 50 -7.25 -0.74 29.33
C ASP A 50 -5.84 -1.30 29.29
N VAL A 51 -5.55 -2.17 30.26
CA VAL A 51 -4.29 -2.89 30.33
C VAL A 51 -4.32 -3.95 29.22
N ILE A 52 -3.77 -3.61 28.07
CA ILE A 52 -3.56 -4.57 26.98
C ILE A 52 -2.40 -5.46 27.39
N THR A 53 -2.71 -6.68 27.80
CA THR A 53 -1.67 -7.68 28.07
C THR A 53 -1.05 -8.12 26.74
N PRO A 54 0.29 -8.20 26.66
CA PRO A 54 0.94 -8.67 25.45
C PRO A 54 0.50 -10.10 25.14
N ARG A 55 0.17 -10.35 23.87
CA ARG A 55 -0.11 -11.69 23.37
C ARG A 55 1.07 -12.18 22.53
N ALA A 56 1.28 -13.50 22.50
CA ALA A 56 2.32 -14.09 21.66
C ALA A 56 2.08 -13.76 20.18
N PRO A 57 3.11 -13.44 19.38
CA PRO A 57 2.97 -13.24 17.95
C PRO A 57 2.44 -14.51 17.27
N ILE A 58 1.42 -14.35 16.43
CA ILE A 58 0.96 -15.42 15.55
C ILE A 58 1.85 -15.42 14.31
N LYS A 59 2.51 -16.54 14.02
CA LYS A 59 3.32 -16.71 12.81
C LYS A 59 2.64 -17.73 11.90
N ALA A 60 2.58 -17.42 10.62
CA ALA A 60 2.08 -18.32 9.59
C ALA A 60 3.10 -18.39 8.46
N ASP A 61 3.49 -19.60 8.10
CA ASP A 61 4.26 -19.92 6.90
C ASP A 61 3.52 -21.02 6.15
N TYR A 62 3.44 -20.88 4.83
CA TYR A 62 2.60 -21.69 3.94
C TYR A 62 3.11 -21.60 2.50
N ALA A 63 2.94 -22.69 1.78
CA ALA A 63 3.45 -22.87 0.43
C ALA A 63 2.68 -21.98 -0.58
N PRO A 64 3.29 -21.65 -1.73
CA PRO A 64 2.58 -21.05 -2.86
C PRO A 64 1.32 -21.85 -3.21
N GLY A 65 0.23 -21.14 -3.51
CA GLY A 65 -1.09 -21.73 -3.76
C GLY A 65 -1.80 -22.32 -2.53
N GLU A 66 -1.17 -22.40 -1.34
CA GLU A 66 -1.79 -22.96 -0.14
C GLU A 66 -2.82 -21.99 0.49
N LEU A 67 -3.89 -22.55 1.05
CA LEU A 67 -4.79 -21.84 1.97
C LEU A 67 -4.33 -22.06 3.40
N LYS A 68 -4.07 -20.98 4.13
CA LYS A 68 -3.78 -21.04 5.56
C LYS A 68 -4.89 -20.39 6.37
N GLU A 69 -5.57 -21.19 7.17
CA GLU A 69 -6.46 -20.68 8.20
C GLU A 69 -5.66 -20.28 9.45
N VAL A 70 -5.71 -19.00 9.80
CA VAL A 70 -5.00 -18.40 10.93
C VAL A 70 -6.01 -17.96 11.97
N ARG A 71 -6.11 -18.74 13.05
CA ARG A 71 -6.93 -18.42 14.21
C ARG A 71 -6.31 -17.25 14.96
N GLN A 72 -7.08 -16.18 15.11
CA GLN A 72 -6.71 -14.99 15.87
C GLN A 72 -6.96 -15.20 17.36
N HIS A 73 -6.39 -14.32 18.18
CA HIS A 73 -6.52 -14.39 19.63
C HIS A 73 -7.94 -14.12 20.15
N ASP A 74 -8.82 -13.52 19.35
CA ASP A 74 -10.25 -13.32 19.64
C ASP A 74 -11.12 -14.51 19.18
N GLY A 75 -10.52 -15.54 18.59
CA GLY A 75 -11.20 -16.71 18.04
C GLY A 75 -11.66 -16.58 16.59
N SER A 76 -11.58 -15.39 15.99
CA SER A 76 -11.83 -15.20 14.56
C SER A 76 -10.82 -15.96 13.70
N ILE A 77 -11.19 -16.27 12.45
CA ILE A 77 -10.34 -17.03 11.52
C ILE A 77 -10.09 -16.17 10.28
N LEU A 78 -8.82 -15.91 9.99
CA LEU A 78 -8.39 -15.36 8.70
C LEU A 78 -8.04 -16.52 7.76
N ARG A 79 -8.54 -16.49 6.53
CA ARG A 79 -8.24 -17.50 5.50
C ARG A 79 -7.29 -16.87 4.48
N LEU A 80 -5.99 -17.11 4.62
CA LEU A 80 -4.96 -16.50 3.78
C LEU A 80 -4.60 -17.42 2.61
N ARG A 81 -4.83 -16.98 1.38
CA ARG A 81 -4.41 -17.69 0.16
C ARG A 81 -3.09 -17.11 -0.31
N LYS A 82 -2.05 -17.95 -0.47
CA LYS A 82 -0.84 -17.51 -1.17
C LYS A 82 -1.06 -17.62 -2.66
N ILE A 83 -0.60 -16.63 -3.42
CA ILE A 83 -0.52 -16.77 -4.88
C ILE A 83 0.26 -18.03 -5.26
N GLU A 84 -0.14 -18.62 -6.37
CA GLU A 84 0.49 -19.79 -6.99
C GLU A 84 1.85 -19.42 -7.60
N ASP A 85 2.74 -20.41 -7.76
CA ASP A 85 4.08 -20.17 -8.33
C ASP A 85 4.05 -19.78 -9.82
N ASP A 86 3.02 -20.22 -10.54
CA ASP A 86 2.79 -19.94 -11.96
C ASP A 86 1.86 -18.73 -12.19
N TYR A 87 1.56 -17.97 -11.14
CA TYR A 87 0.71 -16.78 -11.22
C TYR A 87 1.37 -15.68 -12.07
N ASP A 88 0.70 -15.29 -13.16
CA ASP A 88 1.11 -14.14 -13.96
C ASP A 88 0.67 -12.82 -13.31
N SER A 89 1.64 -12.07 -12.80
CA SER A 89 1.42 -10.77 -12.16
C SER A 89 1.39 -9.59 -13.15
N THR A 90 1.45 -9.82 -14.46
CA THR A 90 1.45 -8.75 -15.47
C THR A 90 0.08 -8.52 -16.12
N ASP A 91 -0.89 -9.41 -15.90
CA ASP A 91 -2.26 -9.26 -16.40
C ASP A 91 -3.19 -8.64 -15.33
N ARG A 92 -3.50 -7.36 -15.52
CA ARG A 92 -4.41 -6.59 -14.65
C ARG A 92 -5.80 -7.23 -14.54
N ASN A 93 -6.36 -7.72 -15.65
CA ASN A 93 -7.72 -8.27 -15.67
C ASN A 93 -7.75 -9.63 -14.96
N ALA A 94 -6.74 -10.46 -15.19
CA ALA A 94 -6.59 -11.73 -14.47
C ALA A 94 -6.45 -11.49 -12.96
N ALA A 95 -5.67 -10.49 -12.55
CA ALA A 95 -5.50 -10.14 -11.15
C ALA A 95 -6.81 -9.71 -10.47
N LEU A 96 -7.56 -8.79 -11.09
CA LEU A 96 -8.86 -8.34 -10.58
C LEU A 96 -9.87 -9.50 -10.50
N GLY A 97 -9.93 -10.35 -11.53
CA GLY A 97 -10.79 -11.52 -11.55
C GLY A 97 -10.41 -12.55 -10.48
N TYR A 98 -9.12 -12.77 -10.25
CA TYR A 98 -8.62 -13.67 -9.22
C TYR A 98 -9.01 -13.18 -7.83
N LEU A 99 -8.77 -11.91 -7.52
CA LEU A 99 -9.17 -11.29 -6.25
C LEU A 99 -10.68 -11.41 -6.01
N ALA A 100 -11.50 -11.13 -7.01
CA ALA A 100 -12.96 -11.22 -6.88
C ALA A 100 -13.43 -12.66 -6.59
N ARG A 101 -12.87 -13.67 -7.26
CA ARG A 101 -13.19 -15.09 -7.01
C ARG A 101 -12.81 -15.50 -5.59
N LYS A 102 -11.59 -15.15 -5.15
CA LYS A 102 -11.09 -15.48 -3.82
C LYS A 102 -11.85 -14.76 -2.70
N ALA A 103 -12.21 -13.50 -2.92
CA ALA A 103 -13.08 -12.78 -2.00
C ALA A 103 -14.46 -13.44 -1.84
N ALA A 104 -15.06 -13.97 -2.92
CA ALA A 104 -16.31 -14.72 -2.84
C ALA A 104 -16.20 -16.04 -2.04
N GLU A 105 -15.00 -16.62 -1.97
CA GLU A 105 -14.67 -17.79 -1.15
C GLU A 105 -14.32 -17.43 0.31
N GLY A 106 -14.32 -16.14 0.65
CA GLY A 106 -13.89 -15.61 1.95
C GLY A 106 -12.37 -15.73 2.16
N GLU A 107 -11.60 -15.82 1.08
CA GLU A 107 -10.14 -15.94 1.10
C GLU A 107 -9.48 -14.58 0.87
N ILE A 108 -8.42 -14.30 1.62
CA ILE A 108 -7.58 -13.11 1.50
C ILE A 108 -6.31 -13.50 0.77
N VAL A 109 -6.13 -12.96 -0.43
CA VAL A 109 -4.95 -13.25 -1.27
C VAL A 109 -3.73 -12.50 -0.75
N THR A 110 -2.59 -13.18 -0.72
CA THR A 110 -1.30 -12.65 -0.29
C THR A 110 -0.23 -12.92 -1.34
N GLY A 111 0.58 -11.90 -1.65
CA GLY A 111 1.63 -11.99 -2.66
C GLY A 111 1.76 -10.71 -3.48
N LEU A 112 2.47 -10.80 -4.61
CA LEU A 112 2.49 -9.76 -5.64
C LEU A 112 1.29 -9.99 -6.57
N LEU A 113 0.31 -9.10 -6.49
CA LEU A 113 -0.95 -9.25 -7.24
C LEU A 113 -0.84 -8.72 -8.67
N PHE A 114 -0.15 -7.60 -8.85
CA PHE A 114 0.02 -6.97 -10.15
C PHE A 114 1.29 -6.13 -10.17
N VAL A 115 1.99 -6.15 -11.30
CA VAL A 115 3.07 -5.25 -11.66
C VAL A 115 2.93 -4.89 -13.14
N ASP A 116 2.96 -3.60 -13.43
CA ASP A 116 3.01 -3.12 -14.81
C ASP A 116 4.48 -3.08 -15.25
N PRO A 117 4.90 -3.92 -16.22
CA PRO A 117 6.30 -3.97 -16.66
C PRO A 117 6.74 -2.70 -17.39
N ASP A 118 5.79 -1.92 -17.92
CA ASP A 118 6.04 -0.70 -18.69
C ASP A 118 5.78 0.57 -17.84
N ALA A 119 5.66 0.42 -16.52
CA ALA A 119 5.48 1.53 -15.60
C ALA A 119 6.63 2.54 -15.71
N ASN A 120 6.25 3.82 -15.81
CA ASN A 120 7.17 4.95 -15.70
C ASN A 120 6.76 5.80 -14.50
N ASP A 121 7.73 6.40 -13.82
CA ASP A 121 7.44 7.23 -12.66
C ASP A 121 7.11 8.69 -13.07
N LEU A 122 6.80 9.51 -12.08
CA LEU A 122 6.49 10.93 -12.31
C LEU A 122 7.69 11.71 -12.86
N HIS A 123 8.91 11.33 -12.49
CA HIS A 123 10.12 11.99 -12.96
C HIS A 123 10.35 11.72 -14.45
N ASP A 124 10.14 10.47 -14.89
CA ASP A 124 10.17 10.08 -16.29
C ASP A 124 9.10 10.85 -17.09
N ALA A 125 7.86 10.90 -16.60
CA ALA A 125 6.75 11.58 -17.28
C ALA A 125 6.95 13.11 -17.41
N LEU A 126 7.57 13.73 -16.40
CA LEU A 126 7.86 15.17 -16.39
C LEU A 126 9.22 15.52 -17.02
N ASN A 127 9.99 14.53 -17.48
CA ASN A 127 11.36 14.71 -17.99
C ASN A 127 12.24 15.51 -17.03
N THR A 128 12.14 15.24 -15.73
CA THR A 128 12.98 15.91 -14.73
C THR A 128 14.40 15.38 -14.72
N VAL A 129 15.33 16.15 -14.17
CA VAL A 129 16.72 15.74 -13.99
C VAL A 129 16.91 14.80 -12.80
N ASP A 130 17.98 13.99 -12.83
CA ASP A 130 18.34 13.08 -11.74
C ASP A 130 18.70 13.79 -10.43
N THR A 131 19.12 15.06 -10.52
CA THR A 131 19.52 15.85 -9.35
C THR A 131 18.30 16.18 -8.50
N PRO A 132 18.30 15.84 -7.20
CA PRO A 132 17.22 16.19 -6.28
C PRO A 132 16.97 17.70 -6.24
N LEU A 133 15.69 18.10 -6.17
CA LEU A 133 15.29 19.52 -6.18
C LEU A 133 16.01 20.36 -5.12
N ASN A 134 16.27 19.81 -3.94
CA ASN A 134 16.97 20.51 -2.85
C ASN A 134 18.48 20.72 -3.08
N LYS A 135 19.04 20.18 -4.17
CA LYS A 135 20.44 20.37 -4.58
C LYS A 135 20.58 21.25 -5.83
N LEU A 136 19.46 21.59 -6.48
CA LEU A 136 19.46 22.50 -7.62
C LEU A 136 19.64 23.94 -7.13
N THR A 137 20.36 24.74 -7.91
CA THR A 137 20.59 26.16 -7.63
C THR A 137 19.62 27.03 -8.45
N ASP A 138 19.50 28.31 -8.08
CA ASP A 138 18.73 29.28 -8.86
C ASP A 138 19.19 29.35 -10.33
N ALA A 139 20.48 29.15 -10.60
CA ALA A 139 21.02 29.12 -11.96
C ALA A 139 20.55 27.90 -12.77
N ASP A 140 20.24 26.79 -12.10
CA ASP A 140 19.70 25.57 -12.74
C ASP A 140 18.19 25.67 -12.97
N LEU A 141 17.48 26.40 -12.10
CA LEU A 141 16.01 26.49 -12.09
C LEU A 141 15.46 27.69 -12.86
N VAL A 142 16.23 28.78 -12.94
CA VAL A 142 15.79 30.05 -13.52
C VAL A 142 16.55 30.31 -14.82
N PRO A 143 15.87 30.33 -15.99
CA PRO A 143 16.52 30.66 -17.24
C PRO A 143 17.05 32.10 -17.21
N PRO A 144 18.25 32.37 -17.76
CA PRO A 144 18.79 33.72 -17.80
C PRO A 144 17.94 34.61 -18.73
N VAL A 145 17.91 35.91 -18.42
CA VAL A 145 17.16 36.91 -19.21
C VAL A 145 17.52 36.84 -20.70
N SER A 146 18.80 36.65 -21.02
CA SER A 146 19.28 36.54 -22.40
C SER A 146 18.72 35.32 -23.16
N ALA A 147 18.38 34.22 -22.47
CA ALA A 147 17.70 33.08 -23.07
C ALA A 147 16.23 33.40 -23.35
N LEU A 148 15.54 34.06 -22.41
CA LEU A 148 14.16 34.50 -22.57
C LEU A 148 14.00 35.51 -23.72
N GLU A 149 14.95 36.45 -23.85
CA GLU A 149 14.98 37.42 -24.96
C GLU A 149 15.12 36.73 -26.32
N LYS A 150 15.99 35.71 -26.44
CA LYS A 150 16.14 34.92 -27.67
C LYS A 150 14.84 34.17 -28.03
N ILE A 151 14.17 33.57 -27.06
CA ILE A 151 12.89 32.88 -27.27
C ILE A 151 11.84 33.88 -27.76
N ASN A 152 11.70 35.03 -27.08
CA ASN A 152 10.73 36.06 -27.45
C ASN A 152 10.98 36.62 -28.86
N ALA A 153 12.24 36.77 -29.27
CA ALA A 153 12.59 37.21 -30.61
C ALA A 153 12.23 36.16 -31.69
N SER A 154 12.34 34.87 -31.38
CA SER A 154 12.01 33.77 -32.32
C SER A 154 10.51 33.56 -32.57
N LEU A 155 9.66 34.14 -31.71
CA LEU A 155 8.20 34.02 -31.76
C LEU A 155 7.51 35.30 -32.26
N ARG A 156 8.27 36.30 -32.73
CA ARG A 156 7.79 37.53 -33.35
C ARG A 156 7.93 37.45 -34.86
#